data_AF-A0A3N5U049-F1
#
_entry.id   AF-A0A3N5U049-F1
#
_cell.length_a   1.000
_cell.length_b   1.000
_cell.length_c   1.000
_cell.angle_alpha   90.00
_cell.angle_beta   90.00
_cell.angle_gamma   90.00
#
_symmetry.space_group_name_H-M   'P 1'
#
loop_
_entity.id
_entity.type
_entity.pdbx_description
1 polymer ?
#
loop_
_entity_poly.entity_id
_entity_poly.type
_entity_poly.pdbx_seq_one_letter_code
_entity_poly.pdbx_strand_id
1 'polypeptide(L)'
;MDLSNVIVNYRRYLKRRNYSSHTVKNYLNTLRHYVLWLDVPIEQVTARKIHAYIDHLLSKRREPKTINCHLGSIRRFYDYLRLEEELALDN
;
A
#
# COMPACT_ATOMS: atom_id res chain seq x y z
N MET A 1 -4.06 14.93 0.78
CA MET A 1 -2.81 14.74 -0.01
C MET A 1 -3.05 14.79 -1.52
N ASP A 2 -2.03 15.19 -2.29
CA ASP A 2 -1.94 14.80 -3.71
C ASP A 2 -1.34 13.39 -3.82
N LEU A 3 -2.16 12.42 -4.23
CA LEU A 3 -1.78 11.01 -4.32
C LEU A 3 -0.59 10.78 -5.26
N SER A 4 -0.47 11.58 -6.33
CA SER A 4 0.63 11.43 -7.29
C SER A 4 1.97 11.74 -6.62
N ASN A 5 2.04 12.84 -5.85
CA ASN A 5 3.20 13.20 -5.06
C ASN A 5 3.54 12.16 -3.99
N VAL A 6 2.54 11.63 -3.29
CA VAL A 6 2.73 10.56 -2.29
C VAL A 6 3.35 9.32 -2.92
N ILE A 7 2.88 8.89 -4.10
CA ILE A 7 3.44 7.73 -4.82
C ILE A 7 4.88 8.01 -5.27
N VAL A 8 5.17 9.22 -5.73
CA VAL A 8 6.53 9.63 -6.13
C VAL A 8 7.48 9.60 -4.92
N ASN A 9 7.04 10.14 -3.78
CA ASN A 9 7.83 10.17 -2.55
C ASN A 9 8.04 8.75 -2.00
N TYR A 10 7.01 7.91 -2.01
CA TYR A 10 7.13 6.49 -1.63
C TYR A 10 8.12 5.73 -2.53
N ARG A 11 8.09 5.95 -3.85
CA ARG A 11 9.08 5.37 -4.77
C ARG A 11 10.50 5.82 -4.43
N ARG A 12 10.70 7.10 -4.10
CA ARG A 12 12.00 7.64 -3.68
C ARG A 12 12.45 7.02 -2.35
N TYR A 13 11.54 6.88 -1.40
CA TYR A 13 11.77 6.22 -0.11
C TYR A 13 12.25 4.78 -0.29
N LEU A 14 11.59 3.98 -1.12
CA LEU A 14 11.99 2.59 -1.38
C LEU A 14 13.39 2.52 -2.02
N LYS A 15 13.70 3.42 -2.96
CA LYS A 15 15.04 3.48 -3.56
C LYS A 15 16.12 3.82 -2.52
N ARG A 16 15.86 4.76 -1.61
CA ARG A 16 16.80 5.15 -0.55
C ARG A 16 17.06 3.99 0.45
N ARG A 17 16.07 3.11 0.65
CA ARG A 17 16.21 1.88 1.45
C ARG A 17 16.91 0.73 0.70
N ASN A 18 17.41 0.98 -0.50
CA ASN A 18 18.14 0.02 -1.34
C ASN A 18 17.32 -1.22 -1.74
N TYR A 19 15.99 -1.07 -1.90
CA TYR A 19 15.16 -2.12 -2.48
C TYR A 19 15.49 -2.33 -3.96
N SER A 20 15.47 -3.60 -4.39
CA SER A 20 15.67 -3.94 -5.81
C SER A 20 14.60 -3.31 -6.69
N SER A 21 14.96 -3.02 -7.95
CA SER A 21 14.02 -2.48 -8.95
C SER A 21 12.76 -3.34 -9.11
N HIS A 22 12.91 -4.66 -8.98
CA HIS A 22 11.80 -5.60 -9.02
C HIS A 22 10.84 -5.40 -7.85
N THR A 23 11.37 -5.31 -6.62
CA THR A 23 10.57 -5.08 -5.41
C THR A 23 9.85 -3.73 -5.47
N VAL A 24 10.54 -2.67 -5.91
CA VAL A 24 9.93 -1.34 -6.07
C VAL A 24 8.76 -1.40 -7.06
N LYS A 25 8.96 -2.02 -8.23
CA LYS A 25 7.90 -2.16 -9.23
C LYS A 25 6.71 -2.94 -8.68
N ASN A 26 6.98 -4.04 -7.96
CA ASN A 26 5.93 -4.88 -7.40
C ASN A 26 5.11 -4.14 -6.33
N TYR A 27 5.77 -3.40 -5.43
CA TYR A 27 5.08 -2.61 -4.40
C TYR A 27 4.21 -1.51 -5.02
N LEU A 28 4.73 -0.79 -6.02
CA LEU A 28 3.95 0.24 -6.71
C LEU A 28 2.76 -0.35 -7.50
N ASN A 29 2.93 -1.52 -8.10
CA ASN A 29 1.84 -2.19 -8.81
C ASN A 29 0.73 -2.62 -7.85
N THR A 30 1.09 -3.24 -6.72
CA THR A 30 0.15 -3.57 -5.65
C THR A 30 -0.58 -2.33 -5.16
N LEU A 31 0.16 -1.26 -4.86
CA LEU A 31 -0.42 -0.02 -4.36
C LEU A 31 -1.40 0.58 -5.36
N ARG A 32 -1.09 0.55 -6.67
CA ARG A 32 -2.02 0.97 -7.72
C ARG A 32 -3.32 0.17 -7.68
N HIS A 33 -3.25 -1.16 -7.59
CA HIS A 33 -4.46 -1.99 -7.50
C HIS A 33 -5.27 -1.73 -6.24
N TYR A 34 -4.59 -1.49 -5.12
CA TYR A 34 -5.22 -1.16 -3.85
C TYR A 34 -5.94 0.18 -3.91
N VAL A 35 -5.26 1.24 -4.36
CA VAL A 35 -5.83 2.60 -4.44
C VAL A 35 -6.98 2.68 -5.44
N LEU A 36 -6.93 1.94 -6.56
CA LEU A 36 -8.06 1.86 -7.50
C LEU A 36 -9.27 1.12 -6.93
N TRP A 37 -9.07 0.25 -5.92
CA TRP A 37 -10.16 -0.47 -5.27
C TRP A 37 -10.78 0.34 -4.11
N LEU A 38 -10.01 1.25 -3.51
CA LEU A 38 -10.49 2.12 -2.44
C LEU A 38 -11.55 3.10 -2.97
N ASP A 39 -12.62 3.22 -2.20
CA ASP A 39 -13.71 4.20 -2.33
C ASP A 39 -13.49 5.43 -1.43
N VAL A 40 -12.47 5.39 -0.56
CA VAL A 40 -12.13 6.47 0.37
C VAL A 40 -10.69 6.93 0.15
N PRO A 41 -10.35 8.17 0.54
CA PRO A 41 -8.97 8.64 0.52
C PRO A 41 -8.05 7.75 1.35
N ILE A 42 -6.80 7.56 0.91
CA ILE A 42 -5.81 6.68 1.57
C ILE A 42 -5.57 7.03 3.05
N GLU A 43 -5.76 8.31 3.40
CA GLU A 43 -5.62 8.87 4.76
C GLU A 43 -6.74 8.42 5.70
N GLN A 44 -7.91 8.03 5.16
CA GLN A 44 -9.12 7.68 5.94
C GLN A 44 -9.38 6.17 6.00
N VAL A 45 -8.45 5.36 5.49
CA VAL A 45 -8.61 3.91 5.40
C VAL A 45 -8.42 3.26 6.76
N THR A 46 -9.52 2.93 7.43
CA THR A 46 -9.48 2.16 8.68
C THR A 46 -8.99 0.71 8.51
N ALA A 47 -8.57 0.07 9.60
CA ALA A 47 -8.25 -1.37 9.64
C ALA A 47 -9.36 -2.24 9.01
N ARG A 48 -10.63 -1.90 9.24
CA ARG A 48 -11.78 -2.60 8.65
C ARG A 48 -11.76 -2.59 7.12
N LYS A 49 -11.29 -1.50 6.51
CA LYS A 49 -11.18 -1.40 5.05
C LYS A 49 -10.03 -2.26 4.51
N ILE A 50 -8.93 -2.38 5.26
CA ILE A 50 -7.83 -3.30 4.95
C ILE A 50 -8.34 -4.74 4.99
N HIS A 51 -9.13 -5.12 5.99
CA HIS A 51 -9.75 -6.44 6.05
C HIS A 51 -10.68 -6.70 4.86
N ALA A 52 -11.53 -5.74 4.50
CA ALA A 52 -12.39 -5.86 3.32
C ALA A 52 -11.59 -6.03 2.01
N TYR A 53 -10.39 -5.45 1.92
CA TYR A 53 -9.50 -5.68 0.77
C TYR A 53 -8.93 -7.11 0.76
N ILE A 54 -8.59 -7.68 1.92
CA ILE A 54 -8.18 -9.08 2.04
C ILE A 54 -9.30 -10.00 1.55
N ASP A 55 -10.53 -9.77 2.02
CA ASP A 55 -11.70 -10.53 1.60
C ASP A 55 -11.93 -10.42 0.08
N HIS A 56 -11.72 -9.23 -0.48
CA HIS A 56 -11.77 -9.02 -1.93
C HIS A 56 -10.72 -9.86 -2.68
N LEU A 57 -9.48 -9.93 -2.20
CA LEU A 57 -8.43 -10.76 -2.82
C LEU A 57 -8.72 -12.26 -2.69
N LEU A 58 -9.25 -12.70 -1.55
CA LEU A 58 -9.70 -14.07 -1.31
C LEU A 58 -10.84 -14.45 -2.24
N SER A 59 -11.83 -13.57 -2.43
CA SER A 59 -12.96 -13.80 -3.35
C SER A 59 -12.50 -13.99 -4.81
N LYS A 60 -11.37 -13.38 -5.18
CA LYS A 60 -10.72 -13.52 -6.48
C LYS A 60 -9.83 -14.77 -6.60
N ARG A 61 -9.85 -15.67 -5.61
CA ARG A 61 -9.06 -16.91 -5.54
C ARG A 61 -7.57 -16.67 -5.82
N ARG A 62 -7.02 -15.55 -5.31
CA ARG A 62 -5.59 -15.29 -5.40
C ARG A 62 -4.81 -16.26 -4.53
N GLU A 63 -3.61 -16.63 -4.97
CA GLU A 63 -2.75 -17.50 -4.19
C GLU A 63 -2.36 -16.82 -2.86
N PRO A 64 -2.23 -17.58 -1.75
CA PRO A 64 -1.86 -17.03 -0.44
C PRO A 64 -0.57 -16.20 -0.49
N LYS A 65 0.40 -16.62 -1.31
CA LYS A 65 1.65 -15.87 -1.53
C LYS A 65 1.41 -14.47 -2.10
N THR A 66 0.49 -14.36 -3.07
CA THR A 66 0.11 -13.07 -3.67
C THR A 66 -0.59 -12.19 -2.66
N ILE A 67 -1.51 -12.74 -1.86
CA ILE A 67 -2.22 -12.00 -0.81
C ILE A 67 -1.24 -11.45 0.22
N ASN A 68 -0.32 -12.28 0.72
CA ASN A 68 0.72 -11.86 1.66
C ASN A 68 1.64 -10.79 1.06
N CYS A 69 1.97 -10.90 -0.22
CA CYS A 69 2.75 -9.88 -0.92
C CYS A 69 1.99 -8.55 -0.99
N HIS A 70 0.68 -8.60 -1.28
CA HIS A 70 -0.17 -7.41 -1.27
C HIS A 70 -0.18 -6.75 0.12
N LEU A 71 -0.42 -7.54 1.16
CA LEU A 71 -0.47 -7.06 2.54
C LEU A 71 0.86 -6.48 3.03
N GLY A 72 1.97 -7.14 2.73
CA GLY A 72 3.30 -6.63 3.06
C GLY A 72 3.59 -5.30 2.37
N SER A 73 3.15 -5.12 1.12
CA SER A 73 3.31 -3.85 0.40
C SER A 73 2.45 -2.74 0.99
N ILE A 74 1.18 -3.04 1.31
CA ILE A 74 0.24 -2.08 1.90
C ILE A 74 0.71 -1.65 3.29
N ARG A 75 1.08 -2.60 4.14
CA ARG A 75 1.61 -2.29 5.48
C ARG A 75 2.81 -1.36 5.41
N ARG A 76 3.78 -1.68 4.54
CA ARG A 76 4.97 -0.83 4.37
C ARG A 76 4.63 0.57 3.86
N PHE A 77 3.60 0.70 3.04
CA PHE A 77 3.14 2.00 2.56
C PHE A 77 2.56 2.83 3.71
N TYR A 78 1.71 2.25 4.57
CA TYR A 78 1.20 2.95 5.75
C TYR A 78 2.29 3.24 6.79
N ASP A 79 3.25 2.34 6.98
CA ASP A 79 4.44 2.60 7.81
C ASP A 79 5.22 3.82 7.28
N TYR A 80 5.37 3.94 5.96
CA TYR A 80 6.00 5.10 5.33
C TYR A 80 5.20 6.39 5.59
N LEU A 81 3.87 6.37 5.40
CA LEU A 81 3.03 7.54 5.66
C LEU A 81 3.11 8.01 7.11
N ARG A 82 3.13 7.08 8.06
CA ARG A 82 3.23 7.39 9.50
C ARG A 82 4.60 7.92 9.90
N LEU A 83 5.69 7.36 9.35
CA LEU A 83 7.05 7.68 9.76
C LEU A 83 7.66 8.90 9.04
N GLU A 84 7.31 9.14 7.78
CA GLU A 84 7.94 10.19 6.96
C GLU A 84 7.01 11.37 6.67
N GLU A 85 5.69 11.18 6.65
CA GLU A 85 4.73 12.27 6.43
C GLU A 85 4.02 12.73 7.72
N GLU A 86 4.44 12.23 8.89
CA GLU A 86 3.90 12.56 10.22
C GLU A 86 2.36 12.51 10.29
N LEU A 87 1.73 11.70 9.43
CA LEU A 87 0.30 11.52 9.47
C LEU A 87 -0.07 10.71 10.70
N ALA A 88 -0.87 11.31 11.59
CA ALA A 88 -1.57 10.61 12.65
C ALA A 88 -2.66 9.70 12.05
N LEU A 89 -2.25 8.56 11.51
CA LEU A 89 -3.14 7.52 11.00
C LEU A 89 -3.48 6.57 12.15
N ASP A 90 -4.76 6.51 12.52
CA ASP A 90 -5.31 5.66 13.60
C ASP A 90 -5.63 4.22 13.11
N ASN A 91 -4.90 3.75 12.09
CA ASN A 91 -5.21 2.52 11.36
C ASN A 91 -4.55 1.28 11.95
#